data_AF-A0A970T5B6-F1
#
_entry.id   AF-A0A970T5B6-F1
#
_cell.length_a   1.000
_cell.length_b   1.000
_cell.length_c   1.000
_cell.angle_alpha   90.00
_cell.angle_beta   90.00
_cell.angle_gamma   90.00
#
_symmetry.space_group_name_H-M   'P 1'
#
loop_
_entity.id
_entity.type
_entity.pdbx_description
1 polymer ?
#
loop_
_entity_poly.entity_id
_entity_poly.type
_entity_poly.pdbx_seq_one_letter_code
_entity_poly.pdbx_strand_id
1 'polypeptide(L)'
;MTTKDYKALSRLIMYDKIKRFYEEDHQSIRWIARELKLNFRIVKKYLEMDRREFERFSDTVINRGHILDPYRDFIVGRLSRYQVPRY
;
A
#
# COMPACT_ATOMS: atom_id res chain seq x y z
N MET A 1 -3.89 5.90 -20.34
CA MET A 1 -3.81 5.25 -19.01
C MET A 1 -3.45 6.32 -17.98
N THR A 2 -4.29 6.56 -16.99
CA THR A 2 -4.02 7.57 -15.95
C THR A 2 -3.13 7.02 -14.83
N THR A 3 -2.55 7.90 -14.01
CA THR A 3 -1.76 7.48 -12.83
C THR A 3 -2.58 6.70 -11.80
N LYS A 4 -3.90 6.95 -11.75
CA LYS A 4 -4.85 6.20 -10.92
C LYS A 4 -5.01 4.77 -11.43
N ASP A 5 -5.18 4.60 -12.74
CA ASP A 5 -5.36 3.27 -13.36
C ASP A 5 -4.14 2.39 -13.13
N TYR A 6 -2.94 2.96 -13.24
CA TYR A 6 -1.69 2.24 -12.94
C TYR A 6 -1.62 1.78 -11.48
N LYS A 7 -2.00 2.65 -10.53
CA LYS A 7 -2.05 2.30 -9.10
C LYS A 7 -3.09 1.21 -8.82
N ALA A 8 -4.26 1.29 -9.45
CA ALA A 8 -5.31 0.28 -9.33
C ALA A 8 -4.81 -1.09 -9.83
N LEU A 9 -4.23 -1.12 -11.03
CA LEU A 9 -3.68 -2.33 -11.63
C LEU A 9 -2.57 -2.95 -10.78
N SER A 10 -1.62 -2.13 -10.31
CA SER A 10 -0.52 -2.60 -9.45
C SER A 10 -1.03 -3.24 -8.16
N ARG A 11 -2.07 -2.67 -7.55
CA ARG A 11 -2.71 -3.21 -6.34
C ARG A 11 -3.47 -4.50 -6.63
N LEU A 12 -4.17 -4.59 -7.75
CA LEU A 12 -4.88 -5.79 -8.17
C LEU A 12 -3.91 -6.96 -8.42
N ILE A 13 -2.81 -6.71 -9.14
CA ILE A 13 -1.75 -7.71 -9.35
C ILE A 13 -1.18 -8.20 -8.01
N MET A 14 -1.00 -7.30 -7.04
CA MET A 14 -0.52 -7.67 -5.71
C MET A 14 -1.50 -8.58 -4.98
N TYR A 15 -2.80 -8.27 -5.04
CA TYR A 15 -3.86 -9.09 -4.44
C TYR A 15 -3.91 -10.49 -5.06
N ASP A 16 -3.90 -10.59 -6.38
CA ASP A 16 -3.92 -11.89 -7.09
C ASP A 16 -2.70 -12.73 -6.74
N LYS A 17 -1.50 -12.12 -6.66
CA LYS A 17 -0.29 -12.82 -6.21
C LYS A 17 -0.41 -13.38 -4.80
N ILE A 18 -0.97 -12.60 -3.87
CA ILE A 18 -1.17 -13.04 -2.48
C ILE A 18 -2.11 -14.25 -2.44
N LYS A 19 -3.22 -14.19 -3.16
CA LYS A 19 -4.20 -15.28 -3.25
C LYS A 19 -3.57 -16.53 -3.85
N ARG A 20 -2.88 -16.41 -4.99
CA ARG A 20 -2.16 -17.51 -5.63
C ARG A 20 -1.15 -18.19 -4.70
N PHE A 21 -0.29 -17.40 -4.04
CA PHE A 21 0.71 -17.95 -3.14
C PHE A 21 0.11 -18.69 -1.93
N TYR A 22 -1.05 -18.24 -1.45
CA TYR A 22 -1.71 -18.85 -0.31
C TYR A 22 -2.56 -20.07 -0.69
N GLU A 23 -3.34 -19.97 -1.76
CA GLU A 23 -4.35 -20.96 -2.15
C GLU A 23 -3.76 -22.06 -3.03
N GLU A 24 -2.86 -21.72 -3.97
CA GLU A 24 -2.26 -22.69 -4.90
C GLU A 24 -0.90 -23.18 -4.42
N ASP A 25 -0.01 -22.27 -4.01
CA ASP A 25 1.37 -22.62 -3.61
C ASP A 25 1.48 -22.98 -2.11
N HIS A 26 0.37 -22.93 -1.36
CA HIS A 26 0.24 -23.23 0.07
C HIS A 26 1.27 -22.56 0.98
N GLN A 27 1.72 -21.36 0.62
CA GLN A 27 2.71 -20.61 1.37
C GLN A 27 2.13 -19.96 2.62
N SER A 28 2.91 -19.93 3.69
CA SER A 28 2.49 -19.26 4.93
C SER A 28 2.41 -17.74 4.75
N ILE A 29 1.53 -17.08 5.52
CA ILE A 29 1.39 -15.61 5.55
C ILE A 29 2.75 -14.92 5.79
N ARG A 30 3.59 -15.48 6.66
CA ARG A 30 4.93 -14.95 6.97
C ARG A 30 5.89 -15.05 5.79
N TRP A 31 5.81 -16.14 5.03
CA TRP A 31 6.61 -16.31 3.81
C TRP A 31 6.18 -15.30 2.75
N ILE A 32 4.87 -15.20 2.48
CA ILE A 32 4.31 -14.27 1.48
C ILE A 32 4.68 -12.82 1.82
N ALA A 33 4.57 -12.44 3.09
CA ALA A 33 4.95 -11.11 3.56
C ALA A 33 6.43 -10.80 3.29
N ARG A 34 7.32 -11.77 3.48
CA ARG A 34 8.76 -11.64 3.21
C ARG A 34 9.03 -11.52 1.71
N GLU A 35 8.43 -12.39 0.92
CA GLU A 35 8.60 -12.44 -0.54
C GLU A 35 8.13 -11.15 -1.22
N LEU A 36 6.94 -10.67 -0.86
CA LEU A 36 6.36 -9.45 -1.43
C LEU A 36 6.84 -8.17 -0.74
N LYS A 37 7.70 -8.26 0.28
CA LYS A 37 8.16 -7.14 1.12
C LYS A 37 6.99 -6.32 1.70
N LEU A 38 5.94 -7.02 2.15
CA LEU A 38 4.74 -6.44 2.72
C LEU A 38 4.68 -6.68 4.23
N ASN A 39 3.89 -5.85 4.92
CA ASN A 39 3.53 -6.14 6.31
C ASN A 39 2.58 -7.36 6.34
N PHE A 40 2.84 -8.33 7.23
CA PHE A 40 2.01 -9.53 7.36
C PHE A 40 0.53 -9.22 7.66
N ARG A 41 0.24 -8.07 8.29
CA ARG A 41 -1.15 -7.60 8.52
C ARG A 41 -1.85 -7.24 7.21
N ILE A 42 -1.12 -6.74 6.21
CA ILE A 42 -1.66 -6.44 4.88
C ILE A 42 -1.98 -7.75 4.17
N VAL A 43 -1.07 -8.73 4.22
CA VAL A 43 -1.29 -10.06 3.64
C VAL A 43 -2.52 -10.71 4.26
N LYS A 44 -2.61 -10.74 5.60
CA LYS A 44 -3.78 -11.27 6.31
C LYS A 44 -5.08 -10.56 5.90
N LYS A 45 -5.08 -9.23 5.91
CA LYS A 45 -6.24 -8.42 5.51
C LYS A 45 -6.69 -8.72 4.07
N TYR A 46 -5.75 -8.90 3.13
CA TYR A 46 -6.07 -9.17 1.73
C TYR A 46 -6.59 -10.59 1.54
N LEU A 47 -6.13 -11.55 2.34
CA LEU A 47 -6.66 -12.92 2.33
C LEU A 47 -8.08 -13.00 2.90
N GLU A 48 -8.42 -12.15 3.88
CA GLU A 48 -9.76 -12.04 4.47
C GLU A 48 -10.78 -11.37 3.54
N MET A 49 -10.33 -10.61 2.53
CA MET A 49 -11.21 -9.93 1.58
C MET A 49 -11.53 -10.82 0.38
N ASP A 50 -12.77 -10.70 -0.12
CA ASP A 50 -13.10 -11.14 -1.48
C ASP A 50 -12.62 -10.11 -2.53
N ARG A 51 -12.69 -10.49 -3.81
CA ARG A 51 -12.23 -9.62 -4.91
C ARG A 51 -13.01 -8.31 -4.99
N ARG A 52 -14.33 -8.33 -4.77
CA ARG A 52 -15.20 -7.14 -4.86
C ARG A 52 -14.98 -6.20 -3.68
N GLU A 53 -14.73 -6.75 -2.50
CA GLU A 53 -14.32 -6.00 -1.32
C GLU A 53 -12.94 -5.36 -1.51
N PHE A 54 -12.01 -6.10 -2.11
CA PHE A 54 -10.69 -5.58 -2.42
C PHE A 54 -10.74 -4.42 -3.43
N GLU A 55 -11.49 -4.55 -4.52
CA GLU A 55 -11.65 -3.51 -5.53
C GLU A 55 -12.23 -2.22 -4.91
N ARG A 56 -13.31 -2.33 -4.14
CA ARG A 56 -13.89 -1.21 -3.38
C ARG A 56 -12.88 -0.59 -2.41
N PHE A 57 -12.15 -1.41 -1.65
CA PHE A 57 -11.11 -0.93 -0.76
C PHE A 57 -9.99 -0.21 -1.52
N SER A 58 -9.56 -0.75 -2.66
CA SER A 58 -8.52 -0.17 -3.50
C SER A 58 -8.91 1.23 -3.98
N ASP A 59 -10.15 1.42 -4.41
CA ASP A 59 -10.67 2.73 -4.82
C ASP A 59 -10.64 3.75 -3.68
N THR A 60 -11.00 3.35 -2.45
CA THR A 60 -10.93 4.26 -1.29
C THR A 60 -9.50 4.66 -0.95
N VAL A 61 -8.53 3.75 -1.15
CA VAL A 61 -7.12 4.02 -0.89
C VAL A 61 -6.52 4.94 -1.96
N ILE A 62 -6.88 4.72 -3.23
CA ILE A 62 -6.39 5.52 -4.36
C ILE A 62 -6.98 6.94 -4.31
N ASN A 63 -8.24 7.06 -3.92
CA ASN A 63 -8.94 8.35 -3.84
C ASN A 63 -8.86 9.01 -2.45
N ARG A 64 -8.06 8.47 -1.53
CA ARG A 64 -7.90 9.06 -0.20
C ARG A 64 -7.32 10.46 -0.34
N GLY A 65 -8.10 11.46 0.05
CA GLY A 65 -7.67 12.85 0.06
C GLY A 65 -6.47 13.03 0.99
N HIS A 66 -5.45 13.74 0.52
CA HIS A 66 -4.29 14.11 1.30
C HIS A 66 -4.54 15.47 1.97
N ILE A 67 -5.26 15.45 3.11
CA ILE A 67 -5.64 16.68 3.82
C ILE A 67 -4.45 17.53 4.28
N LEU A 68 -3.25 16.92 4.38
CA LEU A 68 -2.03 17.60 4.77
C LEU A 68 -1.21 18.13 3.58
N ASP A 69 -1.57 17.79 2.34
CA ASP A 69 -0.83 18.25 1.15
C ASP A 69 -0.73 19.78 1.08
N PRO A 70 -1.78 20.57 1.39
CA PRO A 70 -1.66 22.04 1.39
C PRO A 70 -0.64 22.58 2.40
N TYR A 71 -0.33 21.81 3.45
CA TYR A 71 0.60 22.21 4.51
C TYR A 71 2.03 21.73 4.25
N ARG A 72 2.29 21.05 3.12
CA ARG A 72 3.58 20.43 2.83
C ARG A 72 4.72 21.45 2.90
N ASP A 73 4.57 22.59 2.23
CA ASP A 73 5.61 23.62 2.17
C ASP A 73 5.86 24.27 3.54
N PHE A 74 4.79 24.48 4.32
CA PHE A 74 4.90 24.98 5.68
C PHE A 74 5.70 24.02 6.58
N ILE A 75 5.39 22.72 6.53
CA ILE A 75 6.07 21.69 7.33
C ILE A 75 7.54 21.59 6.93
N VAL A 76 7.84 21.53 5.62
CA VAL A 76 9.23 21.48 5.11
C VAL A 76 9.99 22.72 5.55
N GLY A 77 9.45 23.92 5.35
CA GLY A 77 10.07 25.17 5.74
C GLY A 77 10.31 25.27 7.25
N ARG A 78 9.44 24.68 8.08
CA ARG A 78 9.64 24.61 9.53
C ARG A 78 10.77 23.65 9.89
N LEU A 79 10.79 22.44 9.32
CA LEU A 79 11.79 21.41 9.63
C LEU A 79 13.20 21.81 9.21
N SER A 80 13.36 22.50 8.07
CA SER A 80 14.66 22.98 7.60
C SER A 80 15.36 23.92 8.57
N ARG A 81 14.61 24.63 9.44
CA ARG A 81 15.18 25.53 10.46
C ARG A 81 15.82 24.80 11.63
N TYR A 82 15.56 23.51 11.79
CA TYR A 82 16.05 22.69 12.91
C TYR A 82 16.96 21.55 12.43
N GLN A 83 17.37 21.54 11.16
CA GLN A 83 18.44 20.65 10.72
C GLN A 83 19.76 21.13 11.36
N VAL A 84 20.07 20.55 12.52
CA VAL A 84 21.35 20.71 13.19
C VAL A 84 22.43 20.18 12.23
N PRO A 85 23.49 20.96 11.92
CA PRO A 85 24.61 20.44 11.14
C PRO A 85 25.20 19.23 11.88
N ARG A 86 25.26 18.08 11.21
CA ARG A 86 26.06 16.96 11.71
C ARG A 86 27.52 17.33 11.49
N TYR A 87 28.23 17.61 12.57
CA TYR A 87 29.70 17.67 12.61
C TYR A 87 30.28 16.26 12.57
#